data_AF-A0A3D0HGP1-F1
#
_entry.id   AF-A0A3D0HGP1-F1
#
_cell.length_a   1.000
_cell.length_b   1.000
_cell.length_c   1.000
_cell.angle_alpha   90.00
_cell.angle_beta   90.00
_cell.angle_gamma   90.00
#
_symmetry.space_group_name_H-M   'P 1'
#
loop_
_entity.id
_entity.type
_entity.pdbx_description
1 polymer ?
#
loop_
_entity_poly.entity_id
_entity_poly.type
_entity_poly.pdbx_seq_one_letter_code
_entity_poly.pdbx_strand_id
1 'polypeptide(L)'
;MQSEQASNAPTTCLLAIASVHRTGSTLLCSILRATHLAGMPMEYLNIHTKNFTNFRNKNNLPKLNLRGALIGAVRKVTGRNSWRNIDYFSDSSWRAYLNRAAELNTTPNGVFGIKMHYNQYEEHMLQRGIDANFWNAPIKWVRITRDNEVRQAISLVRAEQSNQW
;
A
#
# COMPACT_ATOMS: atom_id res chain seq x y z
N MET A 1 6.91 -9.61 24.01
CA MET A 1 5.71 -8.88 23.52
C MET A 1 4.96 -9.80 22.61
N GLN A 2 3.70 -10.08 22.97
CA GLN A 2 2.87 -11.13 22.38
C GLN A 2 2.66 -10.90 20.89
N SER A 3 2.85 -11.95 20.10
CA SER A 3 2.43 -12.03 18.71
C SER A 3 0.90 -12.03 18.67
N GLU A 4 0.29 -10.87 18.41
CA GLU A 4 -1.14 -10.78 18.08
C GLU A 4 -1.44 -11.74 16.93
N GLN A 5 -2.30 -12.72 17.20
CA GLN A 5 -2.88 -13.57 16.17
C GLN A 5 -3.66 -12.66 15.22
N ALA A 6 -3.30 -12.69 13.94
CA ALA A 6 -4.07 -12.01 12.90
C ALA A 6 -5.52 -12.50 12.95
N SER A 7 -6.47 -11.59 13.15
CA SER A 7 -7.88 -11.93 13.02
C SER A 7 -8.17 -12.26 11.56
N ASN A 8 -8.52 -13.52 11.27
CA ASN A 8 -9.00 -13.96 9.95
C ASN A 8 -10.43 -13.45 9.66
N ALA A 9 -10.80 -12.27 10.17
CA ALA A 9 -12.11 -11.70 9.92
C ALA A 9 -12.22 -11.33 8.43
N PRO A 10 -13.30 -11.72 7.74
CA PRO A 10 -13.51 -11.29 6.37
C PRO A 10 -13.65 -9.77 6.32
N THR A 11 -13.16 -9.17 5.24
CA THR A 11 -13.35 -7.74 4.99
C THR A 11 -14.81 -7.48 4.68
N THR A 12 -15.51 -6.78 5.57
CA THR A 12 -16.91 -6.36 5.40
C THR A 12 -17.04 -4.88 5.09
N CYS A 13 -15.96 -4.10 5.25
CA CYS A 13 -15.90 -2.70 4.86
C CYS A 13 -14.47 -2.30 4.46
N LEU A 14 -14.34 -1.61 3.32
CA LEU A 14 -13.10 -0.96 2.91
C LEU A 14 -13.10 0.50 3.36
N LEU A 15 -12.15 0.90 4.20
CA LEU A 15 -11.89 2.31 4.53
C LEU A 15 -10.75 2.82 3.65
N ALA A 16 -11.07 3.60 2.63
CA ALA A 16 -10.11 4.11 1.66
C ALA A 16 -9.76 5.58 1.93
N ILE A 17 -8.49 5.83 2.31
CA ILE A 17 -7.95 7.17 2.51
C ILE A 17 -7.31 7.66 1.20
N ALA A 18 -8.08 8.43 0.43
CA ALA A 18 -7.64 9.04 -0.82
C ALA A 18 -6.85 10.32 -0.54
N SER A 19 -5.61 10.38 -1.01
CA SER A 19 -4.70 11.50 -0.71
C SER A 19 -3.67 11.74 -1.82
N VAL A 20 -2.88 12.79 -1.65
CA VAL A 20 -1.58 12.97 -2.30
C VAL A 20 -0.51 13.17 -1.22
N HIS A 21 0.77 13.13 -1.59
CA HIS A 21 1.86 13.27 -0.62
C HIS A 21 1.77 14.59 0.16
N ARG A 22 2.16 14.56 1.44
CA ARG A 22 2.29 15.74 2.33
C ARG A 22 0.98 16.46 2.71
N THR A 23 -0.14 15.74 2.67
CA THR A 23 -1.48 16.20 3.07
C THR A 23 -1.82 15.99 4.54
N GLY A 24 -0.95 15.33 5.31
CA GLY A 24 -1.27 14.90 6.68
C GLY A 24 -1.93 13.52 6.75
N SER A 25 -2.10 12.82 5.63
CA SER A 25 -2.71 11.49 5.58
C SER A 25 -2.00 10.45 6.48
N THR A 26 -0.67 10.54 6.64
CA THR A 26 0.06 9.68 7.60
C THR A 26 -0.35 9.93 9.05
N LEU A 27 -0.57 11.19 9.45
CA LEU A 27 -1.05 11.53 10.78
C LEU A 27 -2.45 10.97 11.01
N LEU A 28 -3.38 11.20 10.07
CA LEU A 28 -4.73 10.64 10.11
C LEU A 28 -4.71 9.11 10.25
N CYS A 29 -3.94 8.42 9.41
CA CYS A 29 -3.81 6.97 9.44
C CYS A 29 -3.21 6.46 10.76
N SER A 30 -2.31 7.23 11.40
CA SER A 30 -1.76 6.88 12.71
C SER A 30 -2.83 6.91 13.82
N ILE A 31 -3.72 7.91 13.78
CA ILE A 31 -4.85 8.05 14.72
C ILE A 31 -5.86 6.93 14.48
N LEU A 32 -6.23 6.69 13.22
CA LEU A 32 -7.15 5.61 12.84
C LEU A 32 -6.64 4.25 13.31
N ARG A 33 -5.36 3.96 13.09
CA ARG A 33 -4.73 2.72 13.56
C ARG A 33 -4.79 2.58 15.08
N ALA A 34 -4.58 3.66 15.83
CA ALA A 34 -4.62 3.65 17.30
C ALA A 34 -6.02 3.30 17.86
N THR A 35 -7.08 3.39 17.04
CA THR A 35 -8.41 2.95 17.46
C THR A 35 -8.56 1.44 17.50
N HIS A 36 -7.70 0.68 16.82
CA HIS A 36 -7.86 -0.77 16.58
C HIS A 36 -9.18 -1.16 15.88
N LEU A 37 -9.87 -0.19 15.28
CA LEU A 37 -11.17 -0.39 14.61
C LEU A 37 -11.13 -0.08 13.11
N ALA A 38 -10.05 0.53 12.62
CA ALA A 38 -9.96 1.05 11.25
C ALA A 38 -8.99 0.25 10.36
N GLY A 39 -8.76 -1.02 10.68
CA GLY A 39 -7.67 -1.80 10.07
C GLY A 39 -6.29 -1.18 10.32
N MET A 40 -5.37 -1.42 9.40
CA MET A 40 -4.03 -0.85 9.39
C MET A 40 -3.84 0.01 8.12
N PRO A 41 -4.30 1.28 8.07
CA PRO A 41 -4.32 2.08 6.84
C PRO A 41 -2.92 2.50 6.37
N MET A 42 -2.22 1.59 5.70
CA MET A 42 -0.87 1.76 5.14
C MET A 42 -0.92 1.95 3.63
N GLU A 43 0.21 2.37 3.04
CA GLU A 43 0.39 2.46 1.60
C GLU A 43 0.72 1.09 0.99
N TYR A 44 -0.24 0.17 0.96
CA TYR A 44 -0.05 -1.15 0.36
C TYR A 44 0.29 -1.08 -1.14
N LEU A 45 -0.13 -0.02 -1.80
CA LEU A 45 0.20 0.22 -3.19
C LEU A 45 1.60 0.82 -3.37
N ASN A 46 2.35 1.15 -2.31
CA ASN A 46 3.68 1.73 -2.47
C ASN A 46 4.77 0.65 -2.45
N ILE A 47 5.15 0.18 -3.64
CA ILE A 47 6.16 -0.88 -3.84
C ILE A 47 7.59 -0.46 -3.47
N HIS A 48 7.84 0.82 -3.21
CA HIS A 48 9.15 1.34 -2.85
C HIS A 48 9.42 1.36 -1.34
N THR A 49 8.42 1.02 -0.52
CA THR A 49 8.54 1.06 0.93
C THR A 49 9.28 -0.15 1.50
N LYS A 50 9.91 0.05 2.67
CA LYS A 50 10.41 -1.06 3.50
C LYS A 50 9.28 -2.01 3.91
N ASN A 51 8.08 -1.48 4.17
CA ASN A 51 6.91 -2.28 4.52
C ASN A 51 6.54 -3.27 3.41
N PHE A 52 6.49 -2.81 2.16
CA PHE A 52 6.26 -3.68 1.01
C PHE A 52 7.36 -4.75 0.89
N THR A 53 8.63 -4.36 1.03
CA THR A 53 9.77 -5.30 0.95
C THR A 53 9.68 -6.37 2.05
N ASN A 54 9.39 -5.97 3.29
CA ASN A 54 9.24 -6.89 4.42
C ASN A 54 8.04 -7.82 4.21
N PHE A 55 6.90 -7.29 3.77
CA PHE A 55 5.72 -8.08 3.45
C PHE A 55 6.05 -9.13 2.39
N ARG A 56 6.72 -8.71 1.31
CA ARG A 56 7.07 -9.59 0.20
C ARG A 56 8.01 -10.70 0.63
N ASN A 57 9.01 -10.39 1.44
CA ASN A 57 9.93 -11.40 1.96
C ASN A 57 9.22 -12.39 2.90
N LYS A 58 8.28 -11.91 3.72
CA LYS A 58 7.54 -12.74 4.68
C LYS A 58 6.49 -13.64 4.01
N ASN A 59 5.76 -13.12 3.02
CA ASN A 59 4.63 -13.81 2.39
C ASN A 59 4.94 -14.40 1.01
N ASN A 60 6.15 -14.17 0.48
CA ASN A 60 6.56 -14.54 -0.87
C ASN A 60 5.61 -14.01 -1.98
N LEU A 61 5.03 -12.83 -1.76
CA LEU A 61 4.06 -12.16 -2.63
C LEU A 61 4.33 -10.65 -2.71
N PRO A 62 4.22 -10.00 -3.87
CA PRO A 62 3.92 -10.57 -5.19
C PRO A 62 5.15 -11.22 -5.84
N LYS A 63 4.89 -12.25 -6.64
CA LYS A 63 5.85 -13.00 -7.46
C LYS A 63 6.14 -12.25 -8.74
N LEU A 64 7.41 -12.34 -9.16
CA LEU A 64 7.85 -11.74 -10.41
C LEU A 64 7.34 -12.56 -11.60
N ASN A 65 6.99 -11.89 -12.69
CA ASN A 65 6.79 -12.52 -13.99
C ASN A 65 8.14 -12.83 -14.65
N LEU A 66 8.13 -13.45 -15.83
CA LEU A 66 9.35 -13.84 -16.55
C LEU A 66 10.30 -12.66 -16.78
N ARG A 67 9.77 -11.52 -17.24
CA ARG A 67 10.55 -10.30 -17.47
C ARG A 67 11.16 -9.77 -16.17
N GLY A 68 10.36 -9.72 -15.11
CA GLY A 68 10.79 -9.31 -13.78
C GLY A 68 11.86 -10.23 -13.18
N ALA A 69 11.76 -11.54 -13.42
CA ALA A 69 12.75 -12.52 -12.97
C ALA A 69 14.09 -12.34 -13.70
N LEU A 70 14.06 -12.16 -15.03
CA LEU A 70 15.25 -11.91 -15.85
C LEU A 70 15.95 -10.60 -15.46
N ILE A 71 15.21 -9.49 -15.45
CA ILE A 71 15.74 -8.19 -15.03
C ILE A 71 16.21 -8.25 -13.57
N GLY A 72 15.50 -9.02 -12.75
CA GLY A 72 15.84 -9.16 -11.34
C GLY A 72 17.14 -9.90 -11.08
N ALA A 73 17.44 -10.92 -11.88
CA ALA A 73 18.74 -11.59 -11.84
C ALA A 73 19.88 -10.61 -12.14
N VAL A 74 19.73 -9.79 -13.20
CA VAL A 74 20.72 -8.77 -13.58
C VAL A 74 20.88 -7.70 -12.49
N ARG A 75 19.77 -7.16 -11.95
CA ARG A 75 19.82 -6.12 -10.92
C ARG A 75 20.44 -6.60 -9.61
N LYS A 76 20.20 -7.87 -9.23
CA LYS A 76 20.78 -8.47 -8.03
C LYS A 76 22.31 -8.51 -8.10
N VAL A 77 22.88 -8.76 -9.28
CA VAL A 77 24.33 -8.69 -9.52
C VAL A 77 24.86 -7.27 -9.33
N THR A 78 24.06 -6.24 -9.63
CA THR A 78 24.42 -4.82 -9.42
C THR A 78 24.06 -4.26 -8.03
N GLY A 79 23.64 -5.11 -7.08
CA GLY A 79 23.24 -4.68 -5.73
C GLY A 79 21.94 -3.87 -5.68
N ARG A 80 21.13 -3.88 -6.74
CA ARG A 80 19.86 -3.14 -6.82
C ARG A 80 18.68 -4.09 -6.65
N ASN A 81 17.65 -3.65 -5.91
CA ASN A 81 16.41 -4.40 -5.78
C ASN A 81 15.73 -4.54 -7.14
N SER A 82 15.24 -5.75 -7.43
CA SER A 82 14.64 -6.06 -8.73
C SER A 82 13.23 -5.48 -8.89
N TRP A 83 12.52 -5.21 -7.80
CA TRP A 83 11.09 -4.89 -7.77
C TRP A 83 10.75 -3.39 -7.67
N ARG A 84 11.24 -2.58 -8.61
CA ARG A 84 10.91 -1.13 -8.69
C ARG A 84 9.92 -0.75 -9.78
N ASN A 85 9.36 -1.73 -10.48
CA ASN A 85 8.37 -1.50 -11.51
C ASN A 85 7.27 -2.54 -11.30
N ILE A 86 6.01 -2.08 -11.26
CA ILE A 86 4.84 -2.91 -11.08
C ILE A 86 4.69 -3.96 -12.20
N ASP A 87 5.12 -3.64 -13.42
CA ASP A 87 5.09 -4.51 -14.60
C ASP A 87 5.99 -5.74 -14.47
N TYR A 88 6.80 -5.82 -13.41
CA TYR A 88 7.62 -6.99 -13.12
C TYR A 88 6.88 -8.04 -12.32
N PHE A 89 5.67 -7.76 -11.83
CA PHE A 89 4.84 -8.73 -11.13
C PHE A 89 3.83 -9.37 -12.08
N SER A 90 3.44 -10.61 -11.80
CA SER A 90 2.29 -11.21 -12.49
C SER A 90 0.99 -10.66 -11.91
N ASP A 91 -0.03 -10.52 -12.75
CA ASP A 91 -1.36 -10.02 -12.36
C ASP A 91 -1.99 -10.88 -11.28
N SER A 92 -1.94 -12.21 -11.43
CA SER A 92 -2.47 -13.16 -10.44
C SER A 92 -1.78 -13.01 -9.10
N SER A 93 -0.46 -12.80 -9.09
CA SER A 93 0.27 -12.66 -7.84
C SER A 93 0.10 -11.27 -7.21
N TRP A 94 -0.13 -10.23 -8.00
CA TRP A 94 -0.49 -8.90 -7.50
C TRP A 94 -1.85 -8.92 -6.81
N ARG A 95 -2.85 -9.56 -7.43
CA ARG A 95 -4.18 -9.77 -6.81
C ARG A 95 -4.07 -10.61 -5.53
N ALA A 96 -3.25 -11.66 -5.52
CA ALA A 96 -2.97 -12.44 -4.31
C ALA A 96 -2.30 -11.59 -3.21
N TYR A 97 -1.39 -10.68 -3.57
CA TYR A 97 -0.78 -9.73 -2.64
C TYR A 97 -1.85 -8.81 -2.00
N LEU A 98 -2.76 -8.25 -2.80
CA LEU A 98 -3.83 -7.36 -2.31
C LEU A 98 -4.79 -8.09 -1.36
N ASN A 99 -5.18 -9.32 -1.68
CA ASN A 99 -5.99 -10.16 -0.78
C ASN A 99 -5.24 -10.46 0.52
N ARG A 100 -3.97 -10.88 0.42
CA ARG A 100 -3.16 -11.18 1.60
C ARG A 100 -2.92 -9.96 2.49
N ALA A 101 -2.80 -8.77 1.88
CA ALA A 101 -2.71 -7.52 2.61
C ALA A 101 -4.00 -7.25 3.40
N ALA A 102 -5.18 -7.45 2.81
CA ALA A 102 -6.45 -7.31 3.52
C ALA A 102 -6.58 -8.33 4.66
N GLU A 103 -6.39 -9.62 4.38
CA GLU A 103 -6.46 -10.71 5.38
C GLU A 103 -5.63 -10.43 6.64
N LEU A 104 -4.43 -9.87 6.48
CA LEU A 104 -3.52 -9.62 7.59
C LEU A 104 -3.81 -8.33 8.37
N ASN A 105 -4.63 -7.43 7.81
CA ASN A 105 -4.76 -6.07 8.31
C ASN A 105 -6.22 -5.62 8.50
N THR A 106 -7.17 -6.52 8.28
CA THR A 106 -8.58 -6.33 8.66
C THR A 106 -8.72 -6.51 10.17
N THR A 107 -9.31 -5.52 10.84
CA THR A 107 -9.61 -5.59 12.28
C THR A 107 -10.79 -6.53 12.57
N PRO A 108 -10.98 -7.00 13.80
CA PRO A 108 -12.05 -7.94 14.14
C PRO A 108 -13.48 -7.48 13.79
N ASN A 109 -13.70 -6.16 13.68
CA ASN A 109 -14.95 -5.56 13.22
C ASN A 109 -15.13 -5.57 11.68
N GLY A 110 -14.24 -6.23 10.94
CA GLY A 110 -14.32 -6.42 9.48
C GLY A 110 -13.84 -5.23 8.64
N VAL A 111 -13.22 -4.22 9.26
CA VAL A 111 -12.70 -3.04 8.54
C VAL A 111 -11.29 -3.29 8.03
N PHE A 112 -11.11 -3.19 6.71
CA PHE A 112 -9.79 -3.08 6.08
C PHE A 112 -9.52 -1.62 5.72
N GLY A 113 -8.49 -1.03 6.34
CA GLY A 113 -8.05 0.34 6.04
C GLY A 113 -6.92 0.36 5.02
N ILE A 114 -6.99 1.25 4.03
CA ILE A 114 -5.91 1.48 3.05
C ILE A 114 -5.68 2.98 2.83
N LYS A 115 -4.40 3.38 2.79
CA LYS A 115 -4.00 4.73 2.36
C LYS A 115 -3.48 4.67 0.94
N MET A 116 -4.05 5.49 0.05
CA MET A 116 -3.67 5.50 -1.36
C MET A 116 -3.32 6.91 -1.79
N HIS A 117 -2.11 7.09 -2.31
CA HIS A 117 -1.81 8.25 -3.13
C HIS A 117 -2.36 8.04 -4.54
N TYR A 118 -2.88 9.10 -5.18
CA TYR A 118 -3.52 8.97 -6.50
C TYR A 118 -2.62 8.27 -7.52
N ASN A 119 -1.34 8.65 -7.61
CA ASN A 119 -0.37 8.03 -8.51
C ASN A 119 -0.21 6.51 -8.26
N GLN A 120 -0.21 6.09 -7.00
CA GLN A 120 -0.11 4.67 -6.63
C GLN A 120 -1.38 3.90 -6.99
N TYR A 121 -2.55 4.52 -6.79
CA TYR A 121 -3.84 3.92 -7.14
C TYR A 121 -3.99 3.78 -8.66
N GLU A 122 -3.61 4.81 -9.40
CA GLU A 122 -3.62 4.82 -10.85
C GLU A 122 -2.68 3.75 -11.43
N GLU A 123 -1.40 3.78 -11.06
CA GLU A 123 -0.37 2.89 -11.61
C GLU A 123 -0.58 1.43 -11.19
N HIS A 124 -0.92 1.19 -9.91
CA HIS A 124 -0.92 -0.17 -9.35
C HIS A 124 -2.30 -0.81 -9.24
N MET A 125 -3.38 -0.09 -9.55
CA MET A 125 -4.72 -0.65 -9.64
C MET A 125 -5.38 -0.31 -10.99
N LEU A 126 -5.67 0.96 -11.28
CA LEU A 126 -6.53 1.34 -12.40
C LEU A 126 -5.97 0.90 -13.76
N GLN A 127 -4.68 1.16 -14.02
CA GLN A 127 -4.00 0.75 -15.26
C GLN A 127 -3.93 -0.78 -15.44
N ARG A 128 -4.21 -1.54 -14.37
CA ARG A 128 -4.22 -3.00 -14.35
C ARG A 128 -5.64 -3.59 -14.34
N GLY A 129 -6.66 -2.76 -14.58
CA GLY A 129 -8.06 -3.16 -14.55
C GLY A 129 -8.53 -3.61 -13.16
N ILE A 130 -8.00 -2.97 -12.12
CA ILE A 130 -8.39 -3.17 -10.72
C ILE A 130 -8.84 -1.83 -10.17
N ASP A 131 -9.90 -1.82 -9.37
CA ASP A 131 -10.35 -0.64 -8.64
C ASP A 131 -10.59 -0.98 -7.17
N ALA A 132 -11.06 0.00 -6.40
CA ALA A 132 -11.35 -0.19 -4.98
C ALA A 132 -12.46 -1.23 -4.70
N ASN A 133 -13.25 -1.65 -5.71
CA ASN A 133 -14.24 -2.73 -5.56
C ASN A 133 -13.60 -4.13 -5.53
N PHE A 134 -12.28 -4.24 -5.71
CA PHE A 134 -11.54 -5.50 -5.74
C PHE A 134 -11.86 -6.46 -4.58
N TRP A 135 -12.09 -5.95 -3.37
CA TRP A 135 -12.39 -6.77 -2.18
C TRP A 135 -13.87 -7.11 -2.00
N ASN A 136 -14.75 -6.67 -2.92
CA ASN A 136 -16.20 -6.90 -2.88
C ASN A 136 -16.85 -6.51 -1.54
N ALA A 137 -16.40 -5.40 -0.95
CA ALA A 137 -16.91 -4.86 0.30
C ALA A 137 -17.37 -3.40 0.10
N PRO A 138 -18.43 -2.95 0.79
CA PRO A 138 -18.82 -1.54 0.81
C PRO A 138 -17.66 -0.62 1.17
N ILE A 139 -17.51 0.47 0.42
CA ILE A 139 -16.36 1.38 0.53
C ILE A 139 -16.77 2.67 1.25
N LYS A 140 -16.00 3.04 2.27
CA LYS A 140 -16.03 4.36 2.90
C LYS A 140 -14.82 5.16 2.45
N TRP A 141 -15.08 6.23 1.72
CA TRP A 141 -14.03 7.13 1.23
C TRP A 141 -13.77 8.26 2.22
N VAL A 142 -12.49 8.50 2.49
CA VAL A 142 -12.02 9.71 3.17
C VAL A 142 -11.03 10.39 2.24
N ARG A 143 -11.41 11.57 1.73
CA ARG A 143 -10.50 12.41 0.95
C ARG A 143 -9.86 13.44 1.87
N ILE A 144 -8.54 13.49 1.88
CA ILE A 144 -7.77 14.50 2.62
C ILE A 144 -6.99 15.38 1.66
N THR A 145 -7.16 16.69 1.84
CA THR A 145 -6.48 17.75 1.09
C THR A 145 -5.72 18.66 2.04
N ARG A 146 -4.84 19.48 1.49
CA ARG A 146 -4.13 20.52 2.22
C ARG A 146 -4.28 21.83 1.46
N ASP A 147 -4.94 22.81 2.08
CA ASP A 147 -5.34 24.04 1.39
C ASP A 147 -4.14 24.86 0.88
N ASN A 148 -3.00 24.81 1.58
CA ASN A 148 -1.78 25.49 1.16
C ASN A 148 -0.88 24.57 0.33
N GLU A 149 -1.13 24.54 -0.99
CA GLU A 149 -0.41 23.71 -1.95
C GLU A 149 1.08 24.08 -2.07
N VAL A 150 1.44 25.36 -1.92
CA VAL A 150 2.84 25.80 -1.94
C VAL A 150 3.63 25.19 -0.77
N ARG A 151 3.07 25.24 0.45
CA ARG A 151 3.69 24.57 1.62
C ARG A 151 3.71 23.05 1.48
N GLN A 152 2.71 22.47 0.82
CA GLN A 152 2.68 21.04 0.51
C GLN A 152 3.84 20.66 -0.42
N ALA A 153 4.03 21.40 -1.52
CA ALA A 153 5.08 21.19 -2.50
C ALA A 153 6.47 21.39 -1.89
N ILE A 154 6.69 22.46 -1.12
CA ILE A 154 7.95 22.68 -0.38
C ILE A 154 8.23 21.50 0.55
N SER A 155 7.20 21.00 1.25
CA SER A 155 7.38 19.84 2.12
C SER A 155 7.69 18.56 1.35
N LEU A 156 7.19 18.40 0.11
CA LEU A 156 7.46 17.23 -0.72
C LEU A 156 8.91 17.25 -1.19
N VAL A 157 9.36 18.38 -1.75
CA VAL A 157 10.74 18.55 -2.21
C VAL A 157 11.74 18.31 -1.08
N ARG A 158 11.49 18.86 0.12
CA ARG A 158 12.34 18.60 1.29
C ARG A 158 12.39 17.11 1.64
N ALA A 159 11.25 16.43 1.62
CA ALA A 159 11.17 15.01 1.95
C ALA A 159 11.91 14.13 0.94
N GLU A 160 11.83 14.45 -0.35
CA GLU A 160 12.55 13.75 -1.42
C GLU A 160 14.07 13.93 -1.29
N GLN A 161 14.53 15.15 -0.97
CA GLN A 161 15.94 15.46 -0.77
C GLN A 161 16.54 14.76 0.44
N SER A 162 15.81 14.72 1.56
CA SER A 162 16.32 14.13 2.80
C SER A 162 15.97 12.64 2.97
N ASN A 163 15.11 12.11 2.10
CA ASN A 163 14.46 10.81 2.26
C ASN A 163 13.76 10.64 3.63
N GLN A 164 13.21 11.74 4.16
CA GLN A 164 12.45 11.78 5.41
C GLN A 164 11.06 12.34 5.10
N TRP A 165 10.06 11.49 5.28
CA TRP A 165 8.69 11.76 4.87
C TRP A 165 7.86 12.18 6.08
#